data_AF-A0A455UD12-F1
#
_entry.id   AF-A0A455UD12-F1
#
_cell.length_a   1.000
_cell.length_b   1.000
_cell.length_c   1.000
_cell.angle_alpha   90.00
_cell.angle_beta   90.00
_cell.angle_gamma   90.00
#
_symmetry.space_group_name_H-M   'P 1'
#
loop_
_entity.id
_entity.type
_entity.pdbx_description
1 polymer ?
#
loop_
_entity_poly.entity_id
_entity_poly.type
_entity_poly.pdbx_seq_one_letter_code
_entity_poly.pdbx_strand_id
1 'polypeptide(L)'
;MASGCLGILIPPSIMLILMASYSPVSVGALFAGALIPGLLLGVMYALYVLIICYIKPHYGPKVPAEERAEVSTKQLLIMLAKYVVPPMSLILGVLGALFTGIATATEASAIGVFIAFILF
;
A
#
# COMPACT_ATOMS: atom_id res chain seq x y z
N MET A 1 5.17 1.24 16.30
CA MET A 1 5.27 -0.15 15.81
C MET A 1 3.97 -0.69 15.19
N ALA A 2 2.87 0.07 15.12
CA ALA A 2 1.58 -0.41 14.58
C ALA A 2 1.50 -0.49 13.03
N SER A 3 2.22 0.37 12.29
CA SER A 3 2.17 0.39 10.82
C SER A 3 2.76 -0.88 10.17
N GLY A 4 3.75 -1.52 10.81
CA GLY A 4 4.39 -2.73 10.29
C GLY A 4 3.46 -3.96 10.26
N CYS A 5 2.44 -4.01 11.13
CA CYS A 5 1.51 -5.14 11.17
C CYS A 5 0.45 -5.07 10.05
N LEU A 6 0.05 -3.86 9.63
CA LEU A 6 -0.88 -3.67 8.50
C LEU A 6 -0.24 -4.08 7.16
N GLY A 7 1.05 -3.81 6.98
CA GLY A 7 1.80 -4.19 5.78
C GLY A 7 1.95 -5.71 5.61
N ILE A 8 1.76 -6.50 6.68
CA ILE A 8 1.76 -7.97 6.59
C ILE A 8 0.43 -8.50 6.05
N LEU A 9 -0.67 -7.75 6.21
CA LEU A 9 -2.00 -8.25 5.83
C LEU A 9 -2.45 -7.80 4.44
N ILE A 10 -2.06 -6.59 4.01
CA ILE A 10 -2.45 -6.03 2.72
C ILE A 10 -1.53 -6.60 1.62
N PRO A 11 -2.07 -7.27 0.58
CA PRO A 11 -1.26 -7.76 -0.53
C PRO A 11 -0.48 -6.64 -1.24
N PRO A 12 0.75 -6.90 -1.73
CA PRO A 12 1.50 -8.15 -1.71
C PRO A 12 2.16 -8.46 -0.35
N SER A 13 1.89 -9.64 0.23
CA SER A 13 2.37 -10.04 1.56
C SER A 13 3.21 -11.32 1.51
N ILE A 14 4.44 -11.24 2.05
CA ILE A 14 5.33 -12.40 2.19
C ILE A 14 4.70 -13.49 3.06
N MET A 15 3.96 -13.12 4.11
CA MET A 15 3.33 -14.09 5.00
C MET A 15 2.27 -14.93 4.26
N LEU A 16 1.45 -14.29 3.42
CA LEU A 16 0.44 -14.99 2.62
C LEU A 16 1.09 -15.89 1.54
N ILE A 17 2.22 -15.48 0.97
CA ILE A 17 3.00 -16.33 0.04
C ILE A 17 3.53 -17.57 0.76
N LEU A 18 4.11 -17.40 1.96
CA LEU A 18 4.59 -18.52 2.77
C LEU A 18 3.43 -19.43 3.16
N MET A 19 2.28 -18.88 3.57
CA MET A 19 1.09 -19.67 3.89
C MET A 19 0.58 -20.47 2.69
N ALA A 20 0.64 -19.91 1.48
CA ALA A 20 0.31 -20.64 0.25
C ALA A 20 1.23 -21.85 0.00
N SER A 21 2.49 -21.81 0.45
CA SER A 21 3.41 -22.95 0.29
C SER A 21 3.06 -24.15 1.19
N TYR A 22 2.32 -23.92 2.28
CA TYR A 22 1.84 -24.96 3.20
C TYR A 22 0.35 -25.28 3.04
N SER A 23 -0.35 -24.60 2.11
CA SER A 23 -1.79 -24.70 1.89
C SER A 23 -2.08 -25.15 0.46
N PRO A 24 -3.18 -25.90 0.20
CA PRO A 24 -3.58 -26.24 -1.16
C PRO A 24 -4.14 -25.04 -1.96
N VAL A 25 -4.24 -23.86 -1.35
CA VAL A 25 -4.82 -22.65 -1.97
C VAL A 25 -3.75 -21.86 -2.70
N SER A 26 -4.06 -21.39 -3.91
CA SER A 26 -3.12 -20.56 -4.69
C SER A 26 -2.86 -19.20 -4.04
N VAL A 27 -1.66 -18.65 -4.29
CA VAL A 27 -1.26 -17.31 -3.80
C VAL A 27 -2.27 -16.23 -4.22
N GLY A 28 -2.73 -16.27 -5.47
CA GLY A 28 -3.70 -15.31 -6.00
C GLY A 28 -5.03 -15.36 -5.24
N ALA A 29 -5.52 -16.56 -4.89
CA ALA A 29 -6.75 -16.71 -4.13
C ALA A 29 -6.61 -16.22 -2.69
N LEU A 30 -5.47 -16.48 -2.04
CA LEU A 30 -5.16 -15.95 -0.71
C LEU A 30 -5.07 -14.41 -0.71
N PHE A 31 -4.43 -13.83 -1.74
CA PHE A 31 -4.35 -12.38 -1.89
C PHE A 31 -5.71 -11.75 -2.14
N ALA A 32 -6.54 -12.34 -2.99
CA ALA A 32 -7.90 -11.87 -3.23
C ALA A 32 -8.75 -11.93 -1.94
N GLY A 33 -8.64 -13.02 -1.17
CA GLY A 33 -9.32 -13.17 0.12
C GLY A 33 -8.85 -12.18 1.20
N ALA A 34 -7.57 -11.80 1.18
CA ALA A 34 -7.00 -10.84 2.11
C ALA A 34 -7.25 -9.37 1.74
N LEU A 35 -7.66 -9.09 0.49
CA LEU A 35 -7.85 -7.72 0.00
C LEU A 35 -8.96 -6.98 0.78
N ILE A 36 -10.11 -7.62 0.96
CA ILE A 36 -11.25 -7.02 1.69
C ILE A 36 -10.89 -6.70 3.16
N PRO A 37 -10.40 -7.65 3.97
CA PRO A 37 -10.04 -7.34 5.36
C PRO A 37 -8.87 -6.35 5.46
N GLY A 38 -7.91 -6.40 4.53
CA GLY A 38 -6.81 -5.45 4.46
C GLY A 38 -7.27 -4.02 4.20
N LEU A 39 -8.14 -3.82 3.20
CA LEU A 39 -8.74 -2.51 2.90
C LEU A 39 -9.63 -2.01 4.04
N LEU A 40 -10.45 -2.89 4.63
CA LEU A 40 -11.30 -2.54 5.77
C LEU A 40 -10.46 -2.02 6.94
N LEU A 41 -9.39 -2.73 7.31
CA LEU A 41 -8.47 -2.30 8.37
C LEU A 41 -7.78 -0.99 8.02
N GLY A 42 -7.34 -0.81 6.76
CA GLY A 42 -6.73 0.43 6.29
C GLY A 42 -7.69 1.62 6.43
N VAL A 43 -8.95 1.46 6.03
CA VAL A 43 -9.99 2.48 6.17
C VAL A 43 -10.30 2.76 7.64
N MET A 44 -10.47 1.72 8.46
CA MET A 44 -10.72 1.87 9.90
C MET A 44 -9.58 2.62 10.59
N TYR A 45 -8.33 2.33 10.23
CA TYR A 45 -7.16 3.03 10.76
C TYR A 45 -7.12 4.49 10.30
N ALA A 46 -7.38 4.76 9.02
CA ALA A 46 -7.46 6.12 8.50
C ALA A 46 -8.56 6.93 9.21
N LEU A 47 -9.76 6.36 9.38
CA LEU A 47 -10.85 6.97 10.12
C LEU A 47 -10.48 7.22 11.58
N TYR A 48 -9.88 6.24 12.25
CA TYR A 48 -9.41 6.40 13.63
C TYR A 48 -8.43 7.56 13.76
N VAL A 49 -7.45 7.67 12.87
CA VAL A 49 -6.48 8.78 12.85
C VAL A 49 -7.16 10.12 12.58
N LEU A 50 -8.08 10.19 11.61
CA LEU A 50 -8.82 11.42 11.33
C LEU A 50 -9.67 11.87 12.52
N ILE A 51 -10.37 10.93 13.17
CA ILE A 51 -11.21 11.19 14.34
C ILE A 51 -10.35 11.65 15.52
N ILE A 52 -9.24 10.97 15.83
CA ILE A 52 -8.40 11.34 16.98
C ILE A 52 -7.73 12.69 16.77
N CYS A 53 -7.27 13.00 15.55
CA CYS A 53 -6.70 14.31 15.23
C CYS A 53 -7.76 15.42 15.24
N TYR A 54 -9.02 15.11 14.93
CA TYR A 54 -10.12 16.06 15.04
C TYR A 54 -10.48 16.35 16.51
N ILE A 55 -10.59 15.32 17.35
CA ILE A 55 -10.94 15.45 18.78
C ILE A 55 -9.76 16.01 19.59
N LYS A 56 -8.54 15.62 19.25
CA LYS A 56 -7.30 16.04 19.93
C LYS A 56 -6.29 16.58 18.90
N PRO A 57 -6.42 17.86 18.49
CA PRO A 57 -5.58 18.47 17.46
C PRO A 57 -4.07 18.47 17.76
N HIS A 58 -3.67 18.32 19.02
CA HIS A 58 -2.26 18.23 19.41
C HIS A 58 -1.57 16.94 18.94
N TYR A 59 -2.31 15.88 18.59
CA TYR A 59 -1.74 14.65 18.01
C TYR A 59 -1.38 14.82 16.53
N GLY A 60 -1.94 15.83 15.86
CA GLY A 60 -1.70 16.13 14.45
C GLY A 60 -1.79 17.64 14.22
N PRO A 61 -0.84 18.43 14.75
CA PRO A 61 -0.85 19.88 14.59
C PRO A 61 -0.85 20.25 13.11
N LYS A 62 -1.63 21.26 12.75
CA LYS A 62 -1.68 21.75 11.36
C LYS A 62 -0.31 22.32 10.99
N VAL A 63 0.09 22.09 9.74
CA VAL A 63 1.26 22.73 9.14
C VAL A 63 1.10 24.26 9.27
N PRO A 64 2.11 24.99 9.77
CA PRO A 64 2.10 26.45 9.89
C PRO A 64 1.70 27.12 8.57
N ALA A 65 0.98 28.24 8.66
CA ALA A 65 0.46 28.94 7.47
C ALA A 65 1.58 29.45 6.54
N GLU A 66 2.73 29.80 7.11
CA GLU A 66 3.93 30.24 6.39
C GLU A 66 4.48 29.10 5.51
N GLU A 67 4.72 27.92 6.09
CA GLU A 67 5.19 26.72 5.39
C GLU A 67 4.15 26.20 4.37
N ARG A 68 2.86 26.39 4.65
CA ARG A 68 1.77 26.04 3.73
C ARG A 68 1.67 26.99 2.52
N ALA A 69 2.14 28.23 2.66
CA ALA A 69 2.16 29.21 1.57
C ALA A 69 3.37 29.05 0.64
N GLU A 70 4.44 28.40 1.11
CA GLU A 70 5.65 28.12 0.32
C GLU A 70 5.43 27.04 -0.76
N VAL A 71 4.42 26.16 -0.57
CA VAL A 71 4.15 25.04 -1.48
C VAL A 71 2.83 25.27 -2.22
N SER A 72 2.93 25.55 -3.52
CA SER A 72 1.74 25.66 -4.37
C SER A 72 1.01 24.31 -4.49
N THR A 73 -0.31 24.34 -4.67
CA THR A 73 -1.13 23.12 -4.89
C THR A 73 -0.57 22.26 -6.04
N LYS A 74 0.01 22.89 -7.07
CA LYS A 74 0.64 22.21 -8.20
C LYS A 74 1.90 21.44 -7.77
N GLN A 75 2.77 22.04 -6.96
CA GLN A 75 3.94 21.34 -6.41
C GLN A 75 3.52 20.18 -5.50
N LEU A 76 2.49 20.38 -4.69
CA LEU A 76 1.94 19.34 -3.82
C LEU A 76 1.42 18.13 -4.62
N LEU A 77 0.72 18.37 -5.73
CA LEU A 77 0.28 17.30 -6.64
C LEU A 77 1.45 16.59 -7.33
N ILE A 78 2.49 17.33 -7.75
CA ILE A 78 3.69 16.74 -8.34
C ILE A 78 4.42 15.87 -7.31
N MET A 79 4.55 16.35 -6.07
CA MET A 79 5.15 15.59 -4.97
C MET A 79 4.34 14.33 -4.69
N LEU A 80 3.01 14.46 -4.56
CA LEU A 80 2.11 13.32 -4.38
C LEU A 80 2.33 12.28 -5.48
N ALA A 81 2.29 12.68 -6.75
CA ALA A 81 2.52 11.77 -7.87
C ALA A 81 3.91 11.11 -7.77
N LYS A 82 4.97 11.89 -7.51
CA LYS A 82 6.35 11.39 -7.41
C LYS A 82 6.51 10.34 -6.30
N TYR A 83 5.83 10.49 -5.17
CA TYR A 83 5.97 9.57 -4.03
C TYR A 83 4.95 8.43 -4.05
N VAL A 84 3.78 8.61 -4.65
CA VAL A 84 2.70 7.61 -4.68
C VAL A 84 2.77 6.71 -5.90
N VAL A 85 3.16 7.23 -7.08
CA VAL A 85 3.18 6.45 -8.32
C VAL A 85 4.15 5.26 -8.26
N PRO A 86 5.39 5.38 -7.72
CA PRO A 86 6.30 4.24 -7.63
C PRO A 86 5.75 3.04 -6.83
N PRO A 87 5.31 3.18 -5.56
CA PRO A 87 4.76 2.06 -4.81
C PRO A 87 3.43 1.56 -5.38
N MET A 88 2.58 2.44 -5.92
CA MET A 88 1.32 2.04 -6.55
C MET A 88 1.54 1.20 -7.80
N SER A 89 2.50 1.58 -8.65
CA SER A 89 2.87 0.82 -9.85
C SER A 89 3.36 -0.58 -9.49
N LEU A 90 4.14 -0.71 -8.41
CA LEU A 90 4.59 -1.99 -7.86
C LEU A 90 3.42 -2.87 -7.43
N ILE A 91 2.54 -2.33 -6.58
CA ILE A 91 1.36 -3.06 -6.06
C ILE A 91 0.46 -3.50 -7.22
N LEU A 92 0.10 -2.58 -8.11
CA LEU A 92 -0.81 -2.84 -9.22
C LEU A 92 -0.18 -3.78 -10.26
N GLY A 93 1.11 -3.68 -10.53
CA GLY A 93 1.81 -4.58 -11.45
C GLY A 93 1.84 -6.01 -10.93
N VAL A 94 2.21 -6.21 -9.67
CA VAL A 94 2.29 -7.54 -9.04
C VAL A 94 0.89 -8.14 -8.87
N LEU A 95 -0.06 -7.41 -8.28
CA LEU A 95 -1.42 -7.90 -8.07
C LEU A 95 -2.17 -8.08 -9.38
N GLY A 96 -1.97 -7.18 -10.34
CA GLY A 96 -2.56 -7.28 -11.67
C GLY A 96 -2.12 -8.55 -12.39
N ALA A 97 -0.83 -8.85 -12.40
CA ALA A 97 -0.30 -10.07 -13.02
C ALA A 97 -0.81 -11.36 -12.34
N LEU A 98 -0.95 -11.34 -11.00
CA LEU A 98 -1.48 -12.46 -10.22
C LEU A 98 -2.98 -12.69 -10.43
N PHE A 99 -3.80 -11.63 -10.40
CA PHE A 99 -5.25 -11.76 -10.51
C PHE A 99 -5.72 -12.03 -11.94
N THR A 100 -4.98 -11.55 -12.94
CA THR A 100 -5.25 -11.87 -14.35
C THR A 100 -4.74 -13.25 -14.76
N GLY A 101 -3.95 -13.92 -13.90
CA GLY A 101 -3.36 -15.24 -14.19
C GLY A 101 -2.27 -15.20 -15.25
N ILE A 102 -1.78 -14.01 -15.62
CA ILE A 102 -0.71 -13.82 -16.61
C ILE A 102 0.63 -14.34 -16.07
N ALA A 103 0.84 -14.25 -14.75
CA ALA A 103 2.09 -14.65 -14.10
C ALA A 103 1.84 -15.46 -12.82
N THR A 104 2.72 -16.42 -12.57
CA THR A 104 2.83 -17.11 -11.28
C THR A 104 3.43 -16.20 -10.20
N ALA A 105 3.39 -16.62 -8.93
CA ALA A 105 3.97 -15.84 -7.83
C ALA A 105 5.46 -15.51 -8.01
N THR A 106 6.22 -16.44 -8.59
CA THR A 106 7.64 -16.26 -8.88
C THR A 106 7.86 -15.24 -10.01
N GLU A 107 7.09 -15.35 -11.09
CA GLU A 107 7.16 -14.41 -12.22
C GLU A 107 6.67 -13.00 -11.83
N ALA A 108 5.62 -12.91 -11.00
CA ALA A 108 5.14 -11.66 -10.43
C ALA A 108 6.20 -10.99 -9.55
N SER A 109 7.02 -11.78 -8.85
CA SER A 109 8.16 -11.25 -8.07
C SER A 109 9.24 -10.64 -8.98
N ALA A 110 9.52 -11.28 -10.13
CA ALA A 110 10.44 -10.73 -11.12
C ALA A 110 9.93 -9.41 -11.74
N ILE A 111 8.63 -9.34 -12.05
CA ILE A 111 7.97 -8.09 -12.49
C ILE A 111 8.12 -7.00 -11.43
N GLY A 112 7.91 -7.34 -10.16
CA GLY A 112 8.11 -6.41 -9.05
C GLY A 112 9.53 -5.85 -8.97
N VAL A 113 10.54 -6.72 -9.04
CA VAL A 113 11.96 -6.29 -9.06
C VAL A 113 12.26 -5.37 -10.25
N PHE A 114 11.73 -5.70 -11.43
CA PHE A 114 11.92 -4.88 -12.62
C PHE A 114 11.30 -3.49 -12.48
N ILE A 115 10.05 -3.41 -11.98
CA ILE A 115 9.37 -2.14 -11.71
C ILE A 115 10.15 -1.34 -10.65
N ALA A 116 10.63 -2.01 -9.60
CA ALA A 116 11.41 -1.37 -8.55
C ALA A 116 12.69 -0.74 -9.11
N PHE A 117 13.43 -1.47 -9.94
CA PHE A 117 14.68 -1.00 -10.55
C PHE A 117 14.50 0.19 -11.50
N ILE A 118 13.31 0.35 -12.09
CA ILE A 118 13.01 1.47 -12.99
C ILE A 118 12.52 2.71 -12.22
N LEU A 119 11.72 2.50 -11.17
CA LEU A 119 11.02 3.58 -10.48
C LEU A 119 11.73 4.08 -9.21
N PHE A 120 12.66 3.31 -8.64
CA PHE A 120 13.43 3.62 -7.43
C PHE A 120 14.93 3.60 -7.72
#